data_AF-A0A7K7LG82-F1
#
_entry.id   AF-A0A7K7LG82-F1
#
_cell.length_a   1.000
_cell.length_b   1.000
_cell.length_c   1.000
_cell.angle_alpha   90.00
_cell.angle_beta   90.00
_cell.angle_gamma   90.00
#
_symmetry.space_group_name_H-M   'P 1'
#
loop_
_entity.id
_entity.type
_entity.pdbx_description
1 polymer ?
#
loop_
_entity_poly.entity_id
_entity_poly.type
_entity_poly.pdbx_seq_one_letter_code
_entity_poly.pdbx_strand_id
1 'polypeptide(L)' 'CGSPPPRSKAPLSEADFLGALPAVNTTCITLGVLWVLRNEPLDMVSPPGTPPDLKISQGTPR' A
#
# COMPACT_ATOMS: atom_id res chain seq x y z
N CYS A 1 -2.61 -1.31 20.91
CA CYS A 1 -3.77 -2.21 21.10
C CYS A 1 -5.01 -1.38 20.77
N GLY A 2 -5.76 -1.72 19.73
CA GLY A 2 -6.90 -0.93 19.26
C GLY A 2 -8.20 -1.26 20.00
N SER A 3 -9.13 -0.32 20.06
CA SER A 3 -10.47 -0.54 20.62
C SER A 3 -11.18 -1.68 19.89
N PRO A 4 -11.90 -2.57 20.60
CA PRO A 4 -12.60 -3.68 19.98
C PRO A 4 -13.74 -3.15 19.08
N PRO A 5 -14.14 -3.92 18.05
CA PRO A 5 -15.25 -3.53 17.18
C PRO A 5 -16.56 -3.39 17.99
N PRO A 6 -17.44 -2.45 17.63
CA PRO A 6 -18.75 -2.31 18.26
C PRO A 6 -19.56 -3.60 18.15
N ARG A 7 -20.19 -4.01 19.24
CA ARG A 7 -20.97 -5.28 19.32
C ARG A 7 -22.45 -5.12 18.98
N SER A 8 -22.92 -3.89 18.85
CA SER A 8 -24.32 -3.57 18.56
C SER A 8 -24.39 -2.28 17.74
N LYS A 9 -25.47 -2.15 16.96
CA LYS A 9 -25.80 -0.91 16.27
C LYS A 9 -26.38 0.06 17.30
N ALA A 10 -25.52 0.83 17.93
CA ALA A 10 -25.88 1.92 18.84
C ALA A 10 -25.32 3.23 18.29
N PRO A 11 -25.96 4.38 18.58
CA PRO A 11 -25.36 5.67 18.27
C PRO A 11 -24.03 5.78 19.04
N LEU A 12 -22.93 5.91 18.30
CA LEU A 12 -21.61 6.16 18.84
C LEU A 12 -21.43 7.65 19.09
N SER A 13 -20.76 8.02 20.17
CA SER A 13 -20.39 9.41 20.39
C SER A 13 -19.22 9.80 19.48
N GLU A 14 -19.08 11.09 19.20
CA GLU A 14 -17.91 11.62 18.48
C GLU A 14 -16.61 11.30 19.21
N ALA A 15 -16.61 11.35 20.55
CA ALA A 15 -15.45 11.01 21.36
C ALA A 15 -15.04 9.53 21.19
N ASP A 16 -16.02 8.61 21.13
CA ASP A 16 -15.74 7.19 20.90
C ASP A 16 -15.16 6.96 19.50
N PHE A 17 -15.66 7.70 18.50
CA PHE A 17 -15.14 7.64 17.14
C PHE A 17 -13.68 8.13 17.08
N LEU A 18 -13.40 9.32 17.63
CA LEU A 18 -12.06 9.89 17.66
C LEU A 18 -11.08 9.03 18.48
N GLY A 19 -11.55 8.42 19.57
CA GLY A 19 -10.74 7.49 20.39
C GLY A 19 -10.45 6.16 19.69
N ALA A 20 -11.24 5.78 18.69
CA ALA A 20 -10.99 4.59 17.87
C ALA A 20 -10.00 4.84 16.72
N LEU A 21 -9.75 6.10 16.35
CA LEU A 21 -8.79 6.45 15.30
C LEU A 21 -7.35 6.11 15.73
N PRO A 22 -6.47 5.75 14.78
CA PRO A 22 -5.06 5.57 15.07
C PRO A 22 -4.44 6.88 15.57
N ALA A 23 -3.44 6.75 16.45
CA ALA A 23 -2.65 7.88 16.91
C ALA A 23 -1.99 8.62 15.72
N VAL A 24 -1.74 9.91 15.89
CA VAL A 24 -1.24 10.80 14.81
C VAL A 24 0.04 10.24 14.18
N ASN A 25 0.97 9.73 14.99
CA ASN A 25 2.21 9.13 14.50
C ASN A 25 1.94 7.92 13.59
N THR A 26 1.02 7.04 13.98
CA THR A 26 0.61 5.89 13.16
C THR A 26 0.01 6.35 11.85
N THR A 27 -0.88 7.34 11.87
CA THR A 27 -1.47 7.93 10.66
C THR A 27 -0.40 8.50 9.74
N CYS A 28 0.56 9.28 10.26
CA CYS A 28 1.66 9.84 9.48
C CYS A 28 2.53 8.76 8.84
N ILE A 29 2.85 7.69 9.59
CA ILE A 29 3.62 6.55 9.07
C ILE A 29 2.86 5.86 7.94
N THR A 30 1.58 5.54 8.14
CA THR A 30 0.76 4.89 7.11
C THR A 30 0.68 5.73 5.84
N LEU A 31 0.45 7.04 5.97
CA LEU A 31 0.43 7.95 4.82
C LEU A 31 1.79 8.01 4.10
N GLY A 32 2.89 8.07 4.85
CA GLY A 32 4.23 8.06 4.28
C GLY A 32 4.55 6.77 3.51
N VAL A 33 4.21 5.61 4.10
CA VAL A 33 4.41 4.31 3.44
C VAL A 33 3.58 4.20 2.16
N LEU A 34 2.29 4.54 2.22
CA LEU A 34 1.42 4.51 1.04
C LEU A 34 1.92 5.45 -0.06
N TRP A 35 2.43 6.63 0.32
CA TRP A 35 3.04 7.56 -0.62
C TRP A 35 4.28 6.97 -1.30
N VAL A 36 5.21 6.40 -0.52
CA VAL A 36 6.43 5.81 -1.07
C VAL A 36 6.10 4.64 -1.99
N LEU A 37 5.24 3.71 -1.57
CA LEU A 37 4.87 2.54 -2.38
C LEU A 37 4.15 2.92 -3.67
N ARG A 38 3.31 3.97 -3.63
CA ARG A 38 2.64 4.49 -4.83
C ARG A 38 3.63 5.08 -5.83
N ASN A 39 4.66 5.76 -5.33
CA ASN A 39 5.60 6.54 -6.14
C ASN A 39 6.96 5.85 -6.25
N GLU A 40 7.04 4.54 -6.01
CA GLU A 40 8.24 3.78 -6.36
C GLU A 40 8.57 4.08 -7.84
N PRO A 41 9.85 4.36 -8.18
CA PRO A 41 10.20 4.81 -9.52
C PRO A 41 9.71 3.80 -10.54
N LEU A 42 8.76 4.24 -11.37
CA LEU A 42 8.14 3.49 -12.47
C LEU A 42 9.18 2.95 -13.48
N ASP A 43 10.43 3.42 -13.41
CA ASP A 43 11.57 2.97 -14.21
C ASP A 43 11.91 1.47 -14.00
N MET A 44 11.38 0.82 -12.95
CA MET A 44 11.61 -0.60 -12.67
C MET A 44 10.43 -1.52 -13.02
N VAL A 45 9.27 -0.98 -13.41
CA VAL A 45 8.09 -1.80 -13.74
C VAL A 45 7.83 -1.73 -15.23
N SER A 46 8.56 -2.56 -15.98
CA SER A 46 8.18 -2.93 -17.35
C SER A 46 6.69 -3.35 -17.36
N PRO A 47 5.83 -2.76 -18.22
CA PRO A 47 4.44 -3.17 -18.32
C PRO A 47 4.33 -4.69 -18.47
N PRO A 48 3.34 -5.35 -17.85
CA PRO A 48 3.17 -6.79 -17.97
C PRO A 48 3.07 -7.19 -19.45
N GLY A 49 4.01 -8.01 -19.91
CA GLY A 49 4.16 -8.39 -21.32
C GLY A 49 5.30 -7.71 -22.08
N THR A 50 6.00 -6.76 -21.46
CA THR A 50 7.24 -6.20 -22.02
C THR A 50 8.37 -7.17 -21.69
N PRO A 51 8.93 -7.89 -22.68
CA PRO A 51 10.10 -8.70 -22.42
C PRO A 51 11.21 -7.78 -21.88
N PRO A 52 11.93 -8.15 -20.80
CA PRO A 52 13.12 -7.40 -20.43
C PRO A 52 14.04 -7.37 -21.64
N ASP A 53 14.69 -6.24 -21.93
CA ASP A 53 15.58 -6.01 -23.09
C ASP A 53 16.54 -7.19 -23.28
N LEU A 54 16.06 -8.21 -23.97
CA LEU A 54 16.78 -9.41 -24.26
C LEU A 54 17.52 -9.03 -25.53
N LYS A 55 18.81 -8.75 -25.38
CA LYS A 55 19.76 -9.00 -26.46
C LYS A 55 19.58 -10.48 -26.81
N ILE A 56 18.66 -10.78 -27.72
CA ILE A 56 18.54 -12.09 -28.34
C ILE A 56 19.82 -12.22 -29.15
N SER A 57 20.86 -12.73 -28.49
CA SER A 57 22.02 -13.28 -29.17
C SER A 57 21.47 -14.43 -30.00
N GLN A 58 21.26 -14.18 -31.29
CA GLN A 58 20.90 -15.16 -32.30
C GLN A 58 21.94 -16.29 -32.29
N GLY A 59 21.74 -17.27 -31.41
CA GLY A 59 22.41 -18.55 -31.43
C GLY A 59 21.47 -19.54 -32.10
N THR A 60 21.64 -19.72 -33.40
CA THR A 60 20.96 -20.74 -34.20
C THR A 60 21.06 -22.11 -33.51
N PRO A 61 19.96 -22.84 -33.24
CA PRO A 61 20.09 -24.21 -32.76
C PRO A 61 20.59 -25.08 -33.92
N ARG A 62 21.69 -25.82 -33.69
CA ARG A 62 22.10 -26.95 -34.52
C ARG A 62 21.48 -28.23 -33.98
#